data_AF-A0AAU7LR87-F1
#
_entry.id   AF-A0AAU7LR87-F1
#
_cell.length_a   1.000
_cell.length_b   1.000
_cell.length_c   1.000
_cell.angle_alpha   90.00
_cell.angle_beta   90.00
_cell.angle_gamma   90.00
#
_symmetry.space_group_name_H-M   'P 1'
#
loop_
_entity.id
_entity.type
_entity.pdbx_description
1 polymer ?
#
loop_
_entity_poly.entity_id
_entity_poly.type
_entity_poly.pdbx_seq_one_letter_code
_entity_poly.pdbx_strand_id
1 'polypeptide(L)' 'MTPLTLHRVNDQVVRVLTSQGECVGNLKLIGSVWKFKALGHDADGHLIPGGGPLTGRHNMAFAVLDEAAVSAALLA' A
#
# COMPACT_ATOMS: atom_id res chain seq x y z
N MET A 1 -2.70 15.50 -5.12
CA MET A 1 -2.47 14.51 -4.04
C MET A 1 -0.99 14.23 -3.98
N THR A 2 -0.41 14.16 -2.78
CA THR A 2 1.03 13.91 -2.62
C THR A 2 1.33 12.44 -2.94
N PRO A 3 2.39 12.12 -3.70
CA PRO A 3 2.72 10.75 -4.06
C PRO A 3 2.99 9.87 -2.83
N LEU A 4 2.70 8.57 -2.98
CA LEU A 4 3.04 7.53 -2.01
C LEU A 4 4.49 7.09 -2.25
N THR A 5 5.17 6.65 -1.20
CA THR A 5 6.52 6.08 -1.32
C THR A 5 6.55 4.58 -1.06
N LEU A 6 7.46 3.89 -1.74
CA LEU A 6 7.62 2.43 -1.63
C LEU A 6 8.88 2.06 -0.84
N HIS A 7 8.71 1.37 0.28
CA HIS A 7 9.81 0.97 1.16
C HIS A 7 9.90 -0.56 1.25
N ARG A 8 10.98 -1.13 0.72
CA ARG A 8 11.20 -2.58 0.77
C ARG A 8 11.29 -3.07 2.21
N VAL A 9 10.47 -4.06 2.56
CA VAL A 9 10.56 -4.79 3.83
C VAL A 9 11.36 -6.06 3.65
N ASN A 10 11.07 -6.81 2.57
CA ASN A 10 11.84 -7.97 2.12
C ASN A 10 11.58 -8.21 0.62
N ASP A 11 11.98 -9.37 0.09
CA ASP A 11 11.84 -9.71 -1.33
C ASP A 11 10.38 -9.80 -1.81
N GLN A 12 9.44 -10.07 -0.91
CA GLN A 12 8.02 -10.31 -1.24
C GLN A 12 7.08 -9.26 -0.64
N VAL A 13 7.60 -8.29 0.11
CA VAL A 13 6.79 -7.29 0.81
C VAL A 13 7.43 -5.91 0.69
N VAL A 14 6.64 -4.97 0.21
CA VAL A 14 6.99 -3.54 0.14
C VAL A 14 5.91 -2.75 0.85
N ARG A 15 6.32 -1.88 1.76
CA ARG A 15 5.44 -0.98 2.50
C ARG A 15 5.12 0.25 1.66
N VAL A 16 3.87 0.69 1.73
CA VAL A 16 3.38 1.89 1.04
C VAL A 16 3.12 2.97 2.09
N LEU A 17 3.85 4.08 1.99
CA LEU A 17 3.76 5.19 2.93
C LEU A 17 3.15 6.43 2.27
N THR A 18 2.44 7.23 3.06
CA THR A 18 2.12 8.61 2.69
C THR A 18 3.38 9.47 2.74
N SER A 19 3.32 10.67 2.17
CA SER A 19 4.38 11.69 2.31
C SER A 19 4.70 12.09 3.76
N GLN A 20 3.82 11.78 4.72
CA GLN A 20 4.02 12.02 6.15
C GLN A 20 4.63 10.80 6.86
N GLY A 21 4.94 9.73 6.14
CA GLY A 21 5.48 8.48 6.68
C GLY A 21 4.44 7.51 7.24
N GLU A 22 3.14 7.80 7.10
CA GLU A 22 2.08 6.91 7.57
C GLU A 22 1.94 5.68 6.67
N CYS A 23 1.89 4.48 7.26
CA CYS A 23 1.67 3.25 6.52
C CYS A 23 0.19 3.05 6.17
N VAL A 24 -0.12 3.09 4.88
CA VAL A 24 -1.49 2.90 4.35
C VAL A 24 -1.69 1.51 3.75
N GLY A 25 -0.64 0.69 3.70
CA GLY A 25 -0.72 -0.68 3.23
C GLY A 25 0.62 -1.29 2.88
N ASN A 26 0.56 -2.52 2.37
CA ASN A 26 1.72 -3.21 1.80
C ASN A 26 1.38 -3.76 0.42
N LEU A 27 2.33 -3.73 -0.50
CA LEU A 27 2.34 -4.56 -1.69
C LEU A 27 2.98 -5.90 -1.32
N LYS A 28 2.24 -6.99 -1.52
CA LYS A 28 2.72 -8.35 -1.31
C LYS A 28 2.82 -9.08 -2.63
N LEU A 29 3.97 -9.70 -2.92
CA LEU A 29 4.15 -10.55 -4.07
C LEU A 29 3.45 -11.89 -3.81
N ILE A 30 2.47 -12.24 -4.64
CA ILE A 30 1.72 -13.50 -4.56
C ILE A 30 1.76 -14.15 -5.93
N GLY A 31 2.47 -15.28 -6.03
CA GLY A 31 2.86 -15.85 -7.31
C GLY A 31 3.85 -14.91 -8.00
N SER A 32 3.41 -14.24 -9.08
CA SER A 32 4.19 -13.26 -9.85
C SER A 32 3.56 -11.86 -9.87
N VAL A 33 2.53 -11.62 -9.04
CA VAL A 33 1.76 -10.38 -9.05
C VAL A 33 1.85 -9.70 -7.69
N TRP A 34 2.12 -8.40 -7.68
CA TRP A 34 2.06 -7.59 -6.49
C TRP A 34 0.62 -7.21 -6.21
N LYS A 35 0.14 -7.51 -4.99
CA LYS A 35 -1.22 -7.14 -4.56
C LYS A 35 -1.16 -6.15 -3.41
N PHE A 36 -1.89 -5.05 -3.53
CA PHE A 36 -2.03 -4.08 -2.45
C PHE A 36 -2.91 -4.64 -1.33
N LYS A 37 -2.41 -4.55 -0.10
CA LYS A 37 -3.08 -4.92 1.13
C LYS A 37 -3.21 -3.66 1.97
N ALA A 38 -4.38 -3.03 1.88
CA ALA A 38 -4.70 -1.84 2.64
C ALA A 38 -4.51 -2.07 4.15
N LEU A 39 -4.04 -1.04 4.83
CA LEU A 39 -3.92 -0.96 6.27
C LEU A 39 -4.48 0.38 6.73
N GLY A 40 -5.20 0.36 7.84
CA GLY A 40 -5.62 1.56 8.55
C GLY A 40 -5.28 1.46 10.02
N HIS A 41 -5.61 2.51 10.76
CA HIS A 41 -5.55 2.54 12.22
C HIS A 41 -6.92 2.95 12.77
N ASP A 42 -7.34 2.38 13.90
CA ASP A 42 -8.49 2.88 14.65
C ASP A 42 -8.12 4.14 15.46
N ALA A 43 -9.09 4.66 16.22
CA ALA A 43 -8.91 5.85 17.04
C ALA A 43 -7.85 5.68 18.16
N ASP A 44 -7.59 4.43 18.58
CA ASP A 44 -6.59 4.09 19.60
C ASP A 44 -5.23 3.76 18.97
N GLY A 45 -5.11 3.83 17.64
CA GLY A 45 -3.89 3.54 16.90
C GLY A 45 -3.66 2.06 16.61
N HIS A 46 -4.63 1.18 16.90
CA HIS A 46 -4.50 -0.23 16.55
C HIS A 46 -4.61 -0.44 15.05
N LEU A 47 -3.78 -1.32 14.53
CA LEU A 47 -3.75 -1.66 13.12
C LEU A 47 -5.02 -2.42 12.72
N ILE A 48 -5.70 -1.93 11.67
CA ILE A 48 -6.86 -2.55 11.05
C ILE A 48 -6.43 -3.15 9.69
N PRO A 49 -6.33 -4.49 9.57
CA PRO A 49 -6.07 -5.14 8.30
C PRO A 49 -7.23 -4.91 7.32
N GLY A 50 -6.91 -4.47 6.10
CA GLY A 50 -7.92 -4.17 5.09
C GLY A 50 -8.74 -2.91 5.39
N GLY A 51 -8.37 -2.11 6.39
CA GLY A 51 -8.97 -0.81 6.69
C GLY A 51 -8.17 0.37 6.12
N GLY A 52 -8.56 1.58 6.53
CA GLY A 52 -7.86 2.82 6.23
C GLY A 52 -8.28 3.52 4.93
N PRO A 53 -7.63 4.64 4.59
CA PRO A 53 -8.03 5.52 3.48
C PRO A 53 -8.06 4.84 2.12
N LEU A 54 -7.26 3.77 1.94
CA LEU A 54 -7.11 3.05 0.67
C LEU A 54 -7.81 1.68 0.66
N THR A 55 -8.75 1.44 1.57
CA THR A 55 -9.52 0.18 1.65
C THR A 55 -10.16 -0.21 0.32
N GLY A 56 -10.71 0.76 -0.44
CA GLY A 56 -11.34 0.50 -1.73
C GLY A 56 -10.39 -0.01 -2.82
N ARG A 57 -9.07 0.11 -2.60
CA ARG A 57 -8.02 -0.40 -3.50
C ARG A 57 -7.45 -1.73 -3.03
N HIS A 58 -8.01 -2.34 -1.99
CA HIS A 58 -7.53 -3.63 -1.48
C HIS A 58 -7.57 -4.70 -2.57
N ASN A 59 -6.52 -5.52 -2.65
CA ASN A 59 -6.24 -6.49 -3.72
C ASN A 59 -5.92 -5.91 -5.11
N MET A 60 -5.83 -4.58 -5.28
CA MET A 60 -5.37 -4.01 -6.54
C MET A 60 -4.01 -4.59 -6.93
N ALA A 61 -3.91 -4.99 -8.20
CA ALA A 61 -2.79 -5.76 -8.72
C ALA A 61 -1.84 -4.89 -9.53
N PHE A 62 -0.55 -5.16 -9.38
CA PHE A 62 0.53 -4.49 -10.11
C PHE A 62 1.49 -5.55 -10.66
N ALA A 63 1.87 -5.38 -11.94
CA ALA A 63 2.85 -6.24 -12.58
C ALA A 63 4.29 -5.91 -12.16
N VAL A 64 4.56 -4.63 -11.88
CA VAL A 64 5.86 -4.11 -11.45
C VAL A 64 5.68 -3.10 -10.32
N LEU A 65 6.72 -2.93 -9.51
CA LEU A 65 6.75 -1.94 -8.43
C LEU A 65 7.33 -0.62 -8.94
N ASP A 66 6.48 0.16 -9.60
CA ASP A 66 6.79 1.54 -9.99
C ASP A 66 6.06 2.52 -9.08
N GLU A 67 6.80 3.39 -8.39
CA GLU A 67 6.25 4.28 -7.36
C GLU A 67 5.22 5.27 -7.94
N ALA A 68 5.47 5.81 -9.13
CA ALA A 68 4.57 6.75 -9.78
C ALA A 68 3.27 6.07 -10.24
N ALA A 69 3.36 4.90 -10.86
CA ALA A 69 2.21 4.13 -11.31
C ALA A 69 1.37 3.61 -10.14
N VAL A 70 2.02 3.13 -9.07
CA VAL A 70 1.33 2.72 -7.84
C VAL A 70 0.62 3.91 -7.20
N SER A 71 1.31 5.05 -7.07
CA SER A 71 0.69 6.27 -6.53
C SER A 71 -0.53 6.70 -7.35
N ALA A 72 -0.40 6.76 -8.68
CA ALA A 72 -1.50 7.13 -9.55
C ALA A 72 -2.70 6.17 -9.41
N ALA A 73 -2.47 4.86 -9.36
CA ALA A 73 -3.53 3.87 -9.28
C ALA A 73 -4.23 3.82 -7.91
N LEU A 74 -3.48 3.99 -6.82
CA LEU A 74 -4.02 3.93 -5.46
C LEU A 74 -4.70 5.24 -5.03
N LEU A 75 -4.26 6.38 -5.57
CA LEU A 75 -4.80 7.70 -5.25
C LEU A 75 -5.88 8.19 -6.23
N ALA A 76 -6.17 7.43 -7.29
CA ALA A 76 -7.26 7.70 -8.22
C ALA A 76 -8.65 7.51 -7.58
#